data_AF-A0A1A9B9U7-F1
#
_entry.id   AF-A0A1A9B9U7-F1
#
_cell.length_a   1.000
_cell.length_b   1.000
_cell.length_c   1.000
_cell.angle_alpha   90.00
_cell.angle_beta   90.00
_cell.angle_gamma   90.00
#
_symmetry.space_group_name_H-M   'P 1'
#
loop_
_entity.id
_entity.type
_entity.pdbx_description
1 polymer ?
#
loop_
_entity_poly.entity_id
_entity_poly.type
_entity_poly.pdbx_seq_one_letter_code
_entity_poly.pdbx_strand_id
1 'polypeptide(L)'
;MPVGEQPSGPQWCIVGNLLPYPYSPRGPLAAHRSQKIFPAGAKLYVIGGFAGMGYETVTVIGHTHRRRRPVLAHLKAAYVGAWRAELVYWPVLLRMILRAQREQPRECHRWLNPPHDGRQGRYEADDPAYGEHLARIAASFRQTPTGSG
;
A
#
# COMPACT_ATOMS: atom_id res chain seq x y z
N MET A 1 -2.33 14.87 -26.52
CA MET A 1 -2.10 14.06 -25.31
C MET A 1 -1.61 12.71 -25.78
N PRO A 2 -0.36 12.28 -25.51
CA PRO A 2 0.05 10.94 -25.92
C PRO A 2 -0.82 9.93 -25.16
N VAL A 3 -1.23 8.86 -25.86
CA VAL A 3 -2.00 7.75 -25.32
C VAL A 3 -1.15 7.10 -24.24
N GLY A 4 -1.32 7.57 -23.01
CA GLY A 4 -0.47 7.24 -21.88
C GLY A 4 -0.64 5.78 -21.52
N GLU A 5 0.46 5.02 -21.65
CA GLU A 5 0.80 3.77 -20.98
C GLU A 5 -0.32 3.30 -20.05
N GLN A 6 -1.32 2.63 -20.64
CA GLN A 6 -2.35 1.98 -19.86
C GLN A 6 -1.71 0.72 -19.27
N PRO A 7 -1.97 0.41 -18.00
CA PRO A 7 -1.57 -0.87 -17.45
C PRO A 7 -2.27 -1.97 -18.27
N SER A 8 -1.46 -2.82 -18.91
CA SER A 8 -1.89 -3.86 -19.86
C SER A 8 -2.64 -5.01 -19.21
N GLY A 9 -2.62 -5.09 -17.88
CA GLY A 9 -3.19 -6.18 -17.12
C GLY A 9 -3.25 -5.88 -15.62
N PRO A 10 -3.73 -6.85 -14.84
CA PRO A 10 -3.82 -6.72 -13.40
C PRO A 10 -2.42 -6.74 -12.78
N GLN A 11 -2.21 -5.95 -11.72
CA GLN A 11 -0.89 -5.80 -11.11
C GLN A 11 -0.89 -6.14 -9.62
N TRP A 12 0.21 -6.72 -9.15
CA TRP A 12 0.40 -7.02 -7.75
C TRP A 12 0.60 -5.75 -6.92
N CYS A 13 -0.06 -5.73 -5.77
CA CYS A 13 0.02 -4.65 -4.80
C CYS A 13 -0.03 -5.20 -3.38
N ILE A 14 0.66 -4.53 -2.45
CA ILE A 14 0.46 -4.79 -1.03
C ILE A 14 -0.87 -4.17 -0.63
N VAL A 15 -1.70 -4.93 0.05
CA VAL A 15 -3.01 -4.51 0.52
C VAL A 15 -3.09 -4.68 2.03
N GLY A 16 -3.72 -3.70 2.68
CA GLY A 16 -4.07 -3.79 4.09
C GLY A 16 -5.44 -3.19 4.36
N ASN A 17 -5.89 -3.31 5.60
CA ASN A 17 -7.14 -2.74 6.08
C ASN A 17 -6.83 -1.74 7.17
N LEU A 18 -7.42 -0.54 7.09
CA LEU A 18 -7.27 0.47 8.14
C LEU A 18 -7.87 -0.05 9.45
N LEU A 19 -7.08 -0.08 10.51
CA LEU A 19 -7.53 -0.51 11.83
C LEU A 19 -8.51 0.52 12.43
N PRO A 20 -9.50 0.06 13.21
CA PRO A 20 -10.38 0.95 13.95
C PRO A 20 -9.61 1.69 15.05
N TYR A 21 -10.00 2.94 15.37
CA TYR A 21 -9.38 3.71 16.46
C TYR A 21 -9.54 2.98 17.82
N PRO A 22 -8.54 2.97 18.73
CA PRO A 22 -7.22 3.61 18.68
C PRO A 22 -6.15 2.79 17.92
N TYR A 23 -6.46 2.28 16.73
CA TYR A 23 -5.56 1.52 15.85
C TYR A 23 -5.12 0.19 16.45
N SER A 24 -6.05 -0.47 17.15
CA SER A 24 -5.87 -1.79 17.72
C SER A 24 -6.97 -2.72 17.23
N PRO A 25 -6.65 -3.98 16.88
CA PRO A 25 -7.66 -4.98 16.53
C PRO A 25 -8.62 -5.30 17.70
N ARG A 26 -8.31 -4.91 18.94
CA ARG A 26 -9.15 -5.11 20.15
C ARG A 26 -9.53 -3.79 20.86
N GLY A 27 -9.51 -2.67 20.13
CA GLY A 27 -9.72 -1.35 20.71
C GLY A 27 -11.16 -1.10 21.21
N PRO A 28 -11.36 -0.51 22.41
CA PRO A 28 -12.68 -0.22 22.98
C PRO A 28 -13.46 0.89 22.26
N LEU A 29 -12.84 1.57 21.29
CA LEU A 29 -13.39 2.73 20.59
C LEU A 29 -13.55 2.48 19.08
N ALA A 30 -13.88 1.25 18.67
CA ALA A 30 -13.98 0.90 17.25
C ALA A 30 -15.01 1.71 16.44
N ALA A 31 -15.94 2.38 17.13
CA ALA A 31 -16.91 3.33 16.58
C ALA A 31 -16.36 4.76 16.39
N HIS A 32 -15.18 5.08 16.92
CA HIS A 32 -14.59 6.42 16.83
C HIS A 32 -13.78 6.59 15.55
N ARG A 33 -14.02 7.72 14.87
CA ARG A 33 -13.44 8.08 13.58
C ARG A 33 -11.92 7.99 13.63
N SER A 34 -11.39 6.95 13.02
CA SER A 34 -9.98 6.87 12.61
C SER A 34 -9.64 8.06 11.70
N GLN A 35 -8.43 8.61 11.84
CA GLN A 35 -7.88 9.77 11.14
C GLN A 35 -8.48 10.05 9.74
N LYS A 36 -9.36 11.06 9.73
CA LYS A 36 -9.62 12.12 8.72
C LYS A 36 -9.86 11.79 7.23
N ILE A 37 -9.57 10.62 6.67
CA ILE A 37 -9.71 10.38 5.21
C ILE A 37 -10.43 9.08 4.86
N PHE A 38 -10.08 7.97 5.51
CA PHE A 38 -10.63 6.65 5.20
C PHE A 38 -11.47 6.08 6.35
N PRO A 39 -12.54 5.32 6.06
CA PRO A 39 -13.28 4.58 7.08
C PRO A 39 -12.43 3.52 7.76
N ALA A 40 -12.74 3.22 9.03
CA ALA A 40 -12.25 2.01 9.68
C ALA A 40 -12.63 0.78 8.82
N GLY A 41 -11.72 -0.16 8.68
CA GLY A 41 -11.85 -1.33 7.82
C GLY A 41 -11.62 -1.06 6.33
N ALA A 42 -11.39 0.18 5.91
CA ALA A 42 -11.14 0.52 4.51
C ALA A 42 -9.97 -0.29 3.94
N LYS A 43 -10.17 -0.84 2.73
CA LYS A 43 -9.11 -1.49 1.97
C LYS A 43 -8.17 -0.43 1.41
N LEU A 44 -6.89 -0.58 1.72
CA LEU A 44 -5.81 0.32 1.34
C LEU A 44 -4.82 -0.42 0.45
N TYR A 45 -4.43 0.22 -0.64
CA TYR A 45 -3.48 -0.28 -1.62
C TYR A 45 -2.16 0.44 -1.41
N VAL A 46 -1.14 -0.26 -0.96
CA VAL A 46 0.15 0.30 -0.58
C VAL A 46 1.08 0.29 -1.79
N ILE A 47 1.59 1.48 -2.12
CA ILE A 47 2.30 1.75 -3.37
C ILE A 47 3.73 2.24 -3.15
N GLY A 48 4.15 2.28 -1.88
CA GLY A 48 5.48 2.64 -1.44
C GLY A 48 5.45 3.09 0.01
N GLY A 49 6.48 3.81 0.43
CA GLY A 49 6.60 4.37 1.75
C GLY A 49 7.94 5.10 1.89
N PHE A 50 8.21 5.57 3.09
CA PHE A 50 9.43 6.31 3.38
C PHE A 50 10.52 5.35 3.89
N ALA A 51 11.41 4.93 2.98
CA ALA A 51 12.47 3.96 3.27
C ALA A 51 13.45 4.44 4.36
N GLY A 52 13.71 5.75 4.46
CA GLY A 52 14.58 6.33 5.48
C GLY A 52 14.05 6.27 6.92
N MET A 53 12.78 5.89 7.11
CA MET A 53 12.15 5.67 8.41
C MET A 53 11.77 4.20 8.60
N GLY A 54 12.50 3.25 7.99
CA GLY A 54 12.20 1.82 8.12
C GLY A 54 10.79 1.43 7.66
N TYR A 55 10.17 2.22 6.77
CA TYR A 55 8.77 2.09 6.36
C TYR A 55 7.74 2.26 7.49
N GLU A 56 8.06 3.01 8.54
CA GLU A 56 7.10 3.43 9.57
C GLU A 56 5.90 4.16 8.96
N THR A 57 6.12 4.90 7.87
CA THR A 57 5.09 5.57 7.09
C THR A 57 5.00 4.97 5.69
N VAL A 58 3.81 4.55 5.32
CA VAL A 58 3.48 3.94 4.02
C VAL A 58 2.61 4.89 3.19
N THR A 59 2.80 4.85 1.87
CA THR A 59 1.96 5.59 0.93
C THR A 59 0.89 4.67 0.40
N VAL A 60 -0.37 5.06 0.58
CA VAL A 60 -1.53 4.24 0.26
C VAL A 60 -2.50 4.96 -0.66
N ILE A 61 -3.25 4.18 -1.42
CA ILE A 61 -4.45 4.59 -2.13
C ILE A 61 -5.65 3.90 -1.47
N GLY A 62 -6.70 4.65 -1.18
CA GLY A 62 -7.91 4.10 -0.56
C GLY A 62 -9.18 4.85 -0.97
N HIS A 63 -10.35 4.28 -0.65
CA HIS A 63 -11.64 4.93 -0.85
C HIS A 63 -12.09 5.66 0.41
N THR A 64 -12.48 6.93 0.26
CA THR A 64 -12.93 7.77 1.40
C THR A 64 -14.40 7.57 1.73
N HIS A 65 -14.82 7.97 2.93
CA HIS A 65 -16.21 7.87 3.42
C HIS A 65 -17.29 8.49 2.50
N ARG A 66 -16.94 9.45 1.64
CA ARG A 66 -17.92 10.24 0.86
C ARG A 66 -17.60 10.39 -0.61
N ARG A 67 -16.38 10.06 -1.05
CA ARG A 67 -15.99 10.22 -2.46
C ARG A 67 -15.98 8.85 -3.14
N ARG A 68 -16.64 8.79 -4.32
CA ARG A 68 -16.55 7.66 -5.25
C ARG A 68 -15.13 7.46 -5.83
N ARG A 69 -14.23 8.44 -5.64
CA ARG A 69 -12.88 8.41 -6.19
C ARG A 69 -11.86 8.02 -5.11
N PRO A 70 -10.92 7.11 -5.42
CA PRO A 70 -9.82 6.83 -4.52
C PRO A 70 -8.92 8.05 -4.35
N VAL A 71 -8.24 8.13 -3.21
CA VAL A 71 -7.29 9.20 -2.89
C VAL A 71 -5.97 8.60 -2.40
N LEU A 72 -4.88 9.31 -2.64
CA LEU A 72 -3.55 9.00 -2.16
C LEU A 72 -3.32 9.67 -0.80
N ALA A 73 -2.72 8.96 0.15
CA ALA A 73 -2.37 9.49 1.45
C ALA A 73 -1.16 8.74 2.04
N HIS A 74 -0.50 9.37 3.00
CA HIS A 74 0.56 8.73 3.80
C HIS A 74 0.01 8.39 5.18
N LEU A 75 0.25 7.18 5.65
CA LEU A 75 -0.23 6.68 6.94
C LEU A 75 0.88 5.94 7.67
N LYS A 76 0.81 5.92 9.01
CA LYS A 76 1.68 5.02 9.78
C LYS A 76 1.32 3.57 9.46
N ALA A 77 2.32 2.73 9.21
CA ALA A 77 2.13 1.30 8.98
C ALA A 77 1.40 0.64 10.15
N ALA A 78 1.65 1.09 11.39
CA ALA A 78 0.96 0.64 12.59
C ALA A 78 -0.58 0.83 12.56
N TYR A 79 -1.11 1.72 11.71
CA TYR A 79 -2.55 1.93 11.57
C TYR A 79 -3.23 0.94 10.64
N VAL A 80 -2.44 0.13 9.94
CA VAL A 80 -2.92 -0.79 8.91
C VAL A 80 -2.67 -2.21 9.39
N GLY A 81 -3.68 -3.06 9.24
CA GLY A 81 -3.62 -4.48 9.56
C GLY A 81 -3.97 -5.35 8.34
N ALA A 82 -4.08 -6.66 8.56
CA ALA A 82 -4.45 -7.63 7.52
C ALA A 82 -3.62 -7.54 6.22
N TRP A 83 -2.33 -7.22 6.39
CA TRP A 83 -1.35 -7.06 5.31
C TRP A 83 -1.25 -8.31 4.44
N ARG A 84 -1.34 -8.17 3.12
CA ARG A 84 -1.21 -9.26 2.14
C ARG A 84 -0.77 -8.73 0.77
N ALA A 85 -0.27 -9.58 -0.10
CA ALA A 85 -0.17 -9.27 -1.52
C ALA A 85 -1.49 -9.65 -2.21
N GLU A 86 -1.97 -8.81 -3.12
CA GLU A 86 -3.19 -9.08 -3.89
C GLU A 86 -3.04 -8.54 -5.32
N LEU A 87 -3.61 -9.25 -6.29
CA LEU A 87 -3.66 -8.80 -7.68
C LEU A 87 -4.79 -7.78 -7.86
N VAL A 88 -4.47 -6.60 -8.39
CA VAL A 88 -5.39 -5.46 -8.53
C VAL A 88 -5.80 -5.31 -9.98
N TYR A 89 -7.10 -5.39 -10.23
CA TYR A 89 -7.68 -5.34 -11.58
C TYR A 89 -8.28 -3.98 -11.94
N TRP A 90 -8.48 -3.08 -10.97
CA TRP A 90 -9.24 -1.85 -11.19
C TRP A 90 -8.43 -0.81 -11.98
N PRO A 91 -8.84 -0.46 -13.22
CA PRO A 91 -8.05 0.45 -14.07
C PRO A 91 -7.86 1.84 -13.46
N VAL A 92 -8.83 2.32 -12.68
CA VAL A 92 -8.74 3.61 -11.97
C VAL A 92 -7.61 3.58 -10.95
N LEU A 93 -7.46 2.50 -10.18
CA LEU A 93 -6.37 2.36 -9.22
C LEU A 93 -5.03 2.26 -9.94
N LEU A 94 -4.94 1.41 -10.97
CA LEU A 94 -3.69 1.21 -11.69
C LEU A 94 -3.18 2.51 -12.35
N ARG A 95 -4.08 3.33 -12.92
CA ARG A 95 -3.73 4.67 -13.42
C ARG A 95 -3.25 5.61 -12.31
N MET A 96 -3.87 5.56 -11.13
CA MET A 96 -3.43 6.37 -9.99
C MET A 96 -2.06 5.91 -9.47
N ILE A 97 -1.79 4.61 -9.45
CA ILE A 97 -0.47 4.06 -9.11
C ILE A 97 0.56 4.62 -10.07
N LEU A 98 0.39 4.41 -11.38
CA LEU A 98 1.34 4.88 -12.40
C LEU A 98 1.59 6.39 -12.30
N ARG A 99 0.53 7.18 -12.10
CA ARG A 99 0.64 8.62 -11.89
C ARG A 99 1.47 8.95 -10.65
N ALA A 100 1.19 8.31 -9.51
CA ALA A 100 1.89 8.53 -8.27
C ALA A 100 3.38 8.14 -8.36
N GLN A 101 3.72 7.04 -9.05
CA GLN A 101 5.12 6.65 -9.27
C GLN A 101 5.90 7.71 -10.07
N ARG A 102 5.26 8.37 -11.03
CA ARG A 102 5.87 9.43 -11.85
C ARG A 102 6.02 10.74 -11.08
N GLU A 103 5.00 11.11 -10.30
CA GLU A 103 4.98 12.39 -9.57
C GLU A 103 5.79 12.34 -8.26
N GLN A 104 5.82 11.17 -7.59
CA GLN A 104 6.41 10.97 -6.26
C GLN A 104 7.25 9.69 -6.21
N PRO A 105 8.33 9.58 -7.01
CA PRO A 105 9.08 8.33 -7.18
C PRO A 105 9.76 7.83 -5.90
N ARG A 106 10.00 8.71 -4.91
CA ARG A 106 10.63 8.31 -3.63
C ARG A 106 9.63 7.65 -2.70
N GLU A 107 8.44 8.22 -2.60
CA GLU A 107 7.36 7.77 -1.71
C GLU A 107 6.50 6.67 -2.34
N CYS A 108 6.48 6.61 -3.67
CA CYS A 108 5.70 5.69 -4.49
C CYS A 108 6.60 4.81 -5.36
N HIS A 109 7.77 4.40 -4.85
CA HIS A 109 8.75 3.66 -5.63
C HIS A 109 8.23 2.29 -6.11
N ARG A 110 7.33 1.66 -5.34
CA ARG A 110 6.99 0.23 -5.40
C ARG A 110 8.23 -0.64 -5.24
N TRP A 111 8.09 -1.81 -4.63
CA TRP A 111 9.20 -2.73 -4.38
C TRP A 111 9.61 -3.53 -5.63
N LEU A 112 9.69 -2.88 -6.79
CA LEU A 112 9.98 -3.54 -8.08
C LEU A 112 11.43 -3.98 -8.19
N ASN A 113 12.33 -3.43 -7.38
CA ASN A 113 13.72 -3.86 -7.34
C ASN A 113 13.87 -4.87 -6.20
N PRO A 114 14.32 -6.11 -6.47
CA PRO A 114 14.64 -7.03 -5.40
C PRO A 114 15.74 -6.43 -4.50
N PRO A 115 15.73 -6.73 -3.19
CA PRO A 115 16.94 -6.55 -2.39
C PRO A 115 18.08 -7.36 -3.04
N HIS A 116 19.34 -7.01 -2.75
CA HIS A 116 20.56 -7.64 -3.28
C HIS A 116 20.68 -9.16 -2.94
N ASP A 117 19.69 -10.00 -3.25
CA ASP A 117 19.63 -11.44 -2.97
C ASP A 117 20.18 -12.29 -4.13
N GLY A 118 20.77 -11.65 -5.14
CA GLY A 118 21.35 -12.32 -6.30
C GLY A 118 20.39 -12.48 -7.49
N ARG A 119 19.09 -12.16 -7.37
CA ARG A 119 18.23 -11.96 -8.54
C ARG A 119 18.63 -10.68 -9.27
N GLN A 120 19.26 -10.81 -10.43
CA GLN A 120 19.50 -9.69 -11.33
C GLN A 120 18.19 -9.35 -12.06
N GLY A 121 17.68 -8.13 -11.91
CA GLY A 121 16.57 -7.61 -12.70
C GLY A 121 15.49 -6.89 -11.88
N ARG A 122 14.72 -6.05 -12.58
CA ARG A 122 13.50 -5.42 -12.05
C ARG A 122 12.34 -6.38 -12.23
N TYR A 123 11.50 -6.54 -11.20
CA TYR A 123 10.25 -7.27 -11.31
C TYR A 123 9.27 -6.54 -12.24
N GLU A 124 8.55 -7.32 -13.04
CA GLU A 124 7.35 -6.82 -13.72
C GLU A 124 6.16 -6.81 -12.76
N ALA A 125 5.29 -5.81 -12.90
CA ALA A 125 4.25 -5.54 -11.92
C ALA A 125 3.12 -6.60 -11.88
N ASP A 126 3.00 -7.43 -12.91
CA ASP A 126 2.04 -8.51 -13.08
C ASP A 126 2.63 -9.92 -12.83
N ASP A 127 3.96 -10.02 -12.69
CA ASP A 127 4.68 -11.27 -12.48
C ASP A 127 4.30 -11.93 -11.14
N PRO A 128 3.89 -13.22 -11.11
CA PRO A 128 3.70 -13.97 -9.86
C PRO A 128 4.88 -13.90 -8.89
N ALA A 129 6.14 -13.90 -9.38
CA ALA A 129 7.32 -13.78 -8.53
C ALA A 129 7.39 -12.41 -7.80
N TYR A 130 6.85 -11.36 -8.43
CA TYR A 130 6.66 -10.07 -7.78
C TYR A 130 5.60 -10.15 -6.69
N GLY A 131 4.50 -10.86 -6.94
CA GLY A 131 3.48 -11.16 -5.94
C GLY A 131 4.04 -11.83 -4.68
N GLU A 132 4.89 -12.85 -4.84
CA GLU A 132 5.59 -13.52 -3.74
C GLU A 132 6.56 -12.58 -3.02
N HIS A 133 7.28 -11.75 -3.76
CA HIS A 133 8.15 -10.73 -3.19
C HIS A 133 7.37 -9.74 -2.31
N LEU A 134 6.24 -9.23 -2.82
CA LEU A 134 5.34 -8.36 -2.05
C LEU A 134 4.73 -9.08 -0.85
N ALA A 135 4.46 -10.38 -0.92
CA ALA A 135 3.94 -11.15 0.20
C ALA A 135 4.96 -11.22 1.35
N ARG A 136 6.26 -11.36 1.05
CA ARG A 136 7.35 -11.30 2.04
C ARG A 136 7.42 -9.93 2.73
N ILE A 137 7.32 -8.85 1.96
CA ILE A 137 7.30 -7.48 2.50
C ILE A 137 6.03 -7.24 3.33
N ALA A 138 4.86 -7.67 2.86
CA ALA A 138 3.62 -7.58 3.60
C ALA A 138 3.70 -8.35 4.94
N ALA A 139 4.41 -9.47 4.98
CA ALA A 139 4.64 -10.24 6.19
C ALA A 139 5.56 -9.52 7.19
N SER A 140 6.55 -8.73 6.75
CA SER A 140 7.43 -7.99 7.67
C SER A 140 6.68 -6.90 8.42
N PHE A 141 5.71 -6.23 7.79
CA PHE A 141 4.83 -5.26 8.46
C PHE A 141 3.97 -5.87 9.57
N ARG A 142 3.70 -7.18 9.53
CA ARG A 142 2.99 -7.88 10.62
C ARG A 142 3.89 -8.11 11.84
N GLN A 143 5.20 -8.16 11.63
CA GLN A 143 6.19 -8.51 12.65
C GLN A 143 6.74 -7.31 13.39
N THR A 144 6.60 -6.09 12.85
CA THR A 144 6.98 -4.87 13.55
C THR A 144 6.10 -4.70 14.79
N PRO A 145 6.62 -4.89 16.01
CA PRO A 145 5.83 -4.74 17.21
C PRO A 145 5.37 -3.29 17.30
N THR A 146 4.10 -3.11 17.62
CA THR A 146 3.58 -1.81 18.01
C THR A 146 4.18 -1.46 19.38
N GLY A 147 5.37 -0.86 19.41
CA GLY A 147 5.94 -0.33 20.65
C GLY A 147 7.46 -0.35 20.74
N SER A 148 8.05 0.83 20.62
CA SER A 148 8.90 1.37 21.68
C SER A 148 8.30 2.72 22.04
N GLY A 149 8.01 2.92 23.33
CA GLY A 149 7.39 4.12 23.88
C GLY A 149 8.29 5.36 23.85
#